data_AF-A0AAD1V5E4-F1
#
_entry.id   AF-A0AAD1V5E4-F1
#
_cell.length_a   1.000
_cell.length_b   1.000
_cell.length_c   1.000
_cell.angle_alpha   90.00
_cell.angle_beta   90.00
_cell.angle_gamma   90.00
#
_symmetry.space_group_name_H-M   'P 1'
#
loop_
_entity.id
_entity.type
_entity.pdbx_description
1 polymer ?
#
loop_
_entity_poly.entity_id
_entity_poly.type
_entity_poly.pdbx_seq_one_letter_code
_entity_poly.pdbx_strand_id
1 'polypeptide(L)'
;MDVAKVLILKNQLINIVEKIQLSLGSSELESSNFLPFIQEIKPELKTINTKINDEKRNHSIFSGIDHLPLLAANQDTVKKEKILYAKRLDLMNQIAIDSGLLLNLVQLLEYYFDSQQYPVIKNALCYLVDIILIELKNWTDENDSTEFIEKYDWSQLIDALMQFEQSLNLTSVNPLTVQSEININSISDNLQTYRLRLNEQYEELIQDQIELKRQQEEELQRQRELELQRQQQEELQRQRELELQQQQDKELQRQRELELQRQQQEELQRQRELELQQQQEKELQRQRELELQRQQQEELQSQRELELKRQQQEELQRQRELELKRQQQEELQSQRELELQQQQQQEELKRQQQIRQLIIVLAGVILLGGLGLLIFNPFKSKQENPNRLTPETPQSRLENAENLALSASQIIKNPPHPLTVWKQSQTQLQDAIQLLEAKPKNSSDFQKINQQLQIYKKDYNSISQILNKEQKATNDLEYAKKIAMEASVMLQNPPESLSVWQEAEQKWKQSINLLESIPEDSFIYPESQDRLKIYRTNHEAVVKKTQQKNQ
;
A
#
# COMPACT_ATOMS: atom_id res chain seq x y z
N MET A 1 13.70 21.14 -17.19
CA MET A 1 14.67 20.05 -17.01
C MET A 1 14.60 19.15 -18.24
N ASP A 2 15.64 19.14 -19.06
CA ASP A 2 15.67 18.36 -20.30
C ASP A 2 15.95 16.88 -19.98
N VAL A 3 14.89 16.07 -20.05
CA VAL A 3 14.90 14.63 -19.72
C VAL A 3 16.00 13.89 -20.50
N ALA A 4 16.20 14.24 -21.77
CA ALA A 4 17.22 13.61 -22.60
C ALA A 4 18.63 13.95 -22.09
N LYS A 5 18.87 15.18 -21.61
CA LYS A 5 20.17 15.56 -21.03
C LYS A 5 20.46 14.79 -19.75
N VAL A 6 19.50 14.67 -18.82
CA VAL A 6 19.70 13.93 -17.57
C VAL A 6 20.01 12.45 -17.85
N LEU A 7 19.30 11.82 -18.78
CA LEU A 7 19.54 10.42 -19.18
C LEU A 7 20.85 10.23 -19.96
N ILE A 8 21.28 11.20 -20.76
CA ILE A 8 22.61 11.17 -21.41
C ILE A 8 23.72 11.28 -20.36
N LEU A 9 23.59 12.19 -19.39
CA LEU A 9 24.56 12.36 -18.31
C LEU A 9 24.62 11.12 -17.40
N LYS A 10 23.47 10.50 -17.10
CA LYS A 10 23.38 9.20 -16.42
C LYS A 10 24.26 8.16 -17.11
N ASN A 11 24.05 7.93 -18.40
CA ASN A 11 24.74 6.88 -19.15
C ASN A 11 26.23 7.21 -19.36
N GLN A 12 26.58 8.49 -19.53
CA GLN A 12 27.99 8.93 -19.54
C GLN A 12 28.67 8.64 -18.19
N LEU A 13 27.97 8.83 -17.07
CA LEU A 13 28.52 8.54 -15.75
C LEU A 13 28.70 7.03 -15.54
N ILE A 14 27.69 6.21 -15.85
CA ILE A 14 27.80 4.73 -15.80
C ILE A 14 29.05 4.26 -16.54
N ASN A 15 29.26 4.70 -17.79
CA ASN A 15 30.42 4.29 -18.59
C ASN A 15 31.76 4.64 -17.92
N ILE A 16 31.86 5.78 -17.24
CA ILE A 16 33.07 6.13 -16.48
C ILE A 16 33.25 5.20 -15.29
N VAL A 17 32.19 4.97 -14.52
CA VAL A 17 32.29 4.17 -13.29
C VAL A 17 32.58 2.70 -13.62
N GLU A 18 32.12 2.18 -14.76
CA GLU A 18 32.52 0.86 -15.28
C GLU A 18 34.02 0.79 -15.61
N LYS A 19 34.60 1.82 -16.26
CA LYS A 19 36.06 1.89 -16.48
C LYS A 19 36.82 1.81 -15.14
N ILE A 20 36.35 2.56 -14.13
CA ILE A 20 36.99 2.59 -12.80
C ILE A 20 36.88 1.24 -12.10
N GLN A 21 35.70 0.60 -12.13
CA GLN A 21 35.47 -0.72 -11.53
C GLN A 21 36.41 -1.78 -12.11
N LEU A 22 36.52 -1.82 -13.45
CA LEU A 22 37.42 -2.75 -14.15
C LEU A 22 38.89 -2.51 -13.79
N SER A 23 39.33 -1.25 -13.70
CA SER A 23 40.69 -0.89 -13.29
C SER A 23 40.97 -1.07 -11.79
N LEU A 24 39.94 -1.27 -10.96
CA LEU A 24 40.11 -1.58 -9.53
C LEU A 24 40.15 -3.10 -9.28
N GLY A 25 39.41 -3.89 -10.07
CA GLY A 25 39.33 -5.35 -9.93
C GLY A 25 40.51 -6.14 -10.49
N SER A 26 41.33 -5.56 -11.37
CA SER A 26 42.49 -6.23 -11.96
C SER A 26 43.66 -6.35 -10.96
N SER A 27 43.95 -7.57 -10.50
CA SER A 27 45.06 -7.89 -9.57
C SER A 27 46.47 -7.64 -10.14
N GLU A 28 46.58 -7.30 -11.42
CA GLU A 28 47.84 -7.06 -12.14
C GLU A 28 48.28 -5.58 -12.08
N LEU A 29 47.42 -4.68 -11.57
CA LEU A 29 47.77 -3.27 -11.34
C LEU A 29 48.37 -3.08 -9.94
N GLU A 30 49.70 -3.25 -9.86
CA GLU A 30 50.50 -2.58 -8.83
C GLU A 30 50.16 -1.08 -8.78
N SER A 31 50.29 -0.45 -7.61
CA SER A 31 49.88 0.95 -7.37
C SER A 31 50.44 1.93 -8.41
N SER A 32 51.66 1.70 -8.88
CA SER A 32 52.37 2.38 -9.97
C SER A 32 51.52 2.67 -11.21
N ASN A 33 50.65 1.75 -11.63
CA ASN A 33 49.92 1.85 -12.89
C ASN A 33 48.51 2.47 -12.76
N PHE A 34 48.01 2.74 -11.54
CA PHE A 34 46.66 3.28 -11.35
C PHE A 34 46.60 4.81 -11.47
N LEU A 35 47.69 5.53 -11.17
CA LEU A 35 47.74 7.00 -11.24
C LEU A 35 47.52 7.55 -12.68
N PRO A 36 48.13 7.00 -13.75
CA PRO A 36 47.87 7.46 -15.12
C PRO A 36 46.40 7.29 -15.53
N PHE A 37 45.76 6.19 -15.12
CA PHE A 37 44.33 5.94 -15.38
C PHE A 37 43.44 6.98 -14.68
N ILE A 38 43.73 7.29 -13.41
CA ILE A 38 42.99 8.32 -12.65
C ILE A 38 43.12 9.71 -13.31
N GLN A 39 44.31 10.05 -13.83
CA GLN A 39 44.54 11.29 -14.58
C GLN A 39 43.79 11.35 -15.91
N GLU A 40 43.59 10.22 -16.61
CA GLU A 40 42.77 10.12 -17.83
C GLU A 40 41.27 10.36 -17.55
N ILE A 41 40.76 9.80 -16.45
CA ILE A 41 39.33 9.85 -16.10
C ILE A 41 38.88 11.17 -15.46
N LYS A 42 39.77 11.84 -14.71
CA LYS A 42 39.51 13.13 -14.04
C LYS A 42 38.83 14.20 -14.93
N PRO A 43 39.28 14.48 -16.19
CA PRO A 43 38.60 15.44 -17.06
C PRO A 43 37.20 14.97 -17.53
N GLU A 44 36.97 13.66 -17.72
CA GLU A 44 35.64 13.14 -18.06
C GLU A 44 34.66 13.38 -16.90
N LEU A 45 35.04 13.00 -15.66
CA LEU A 45 34.24 13.25 -14.45
C LEU A 45 33.94 14.74 -14.23
N LYS A 46 34.95 15.60 -14.35
CA LYS A 46 34.78 17.05 -14.21
C LYS A 46 33.78 17.61 -15.24
N THR A 47 33.77 17.06 -16.45
CA THR A 47 32.83 17.45 -17.51
C THR A 47 31.39 17.07 -17.18
N ILE A 48 31.15 15.86 -16.65
CA ILE A 48 29.80 15.44 -16.23
C ILE A 48 29.32 16.27 -15.03
N ASN A 49 30.16 16.38 -13.99
CA ASN A 49 29.82 17.10 -12.75
C ASN A 49 29.47 18.58 -13.02
N THR A 50 30.14 19.22 -13.97
CA THR A 50 29.80 20.58 -14.42
C THR A 50 28.41 20.60 -15.08
N LYS A 51 28.18 19.77 -16.10
CA LYS A 51 26.93 19.76 -16.88
C LYS A 51 25.69 19.43 -16.04
N ILE A 52 25.80 18.49 -15.10
CA ILE A 52 24.66 18.12 -14.25
C ILE A 52 24.33 19.22 -13.23
N ASN A 53 25.33 19.91 -12.68
CA ASN A 53 25.10 21.04 -11.78
C ASN A 53 24.57 22.28 -12.51
N ASP A 54 24.96 22.49 -13.78
CA ASP A 54 24.35 23.53 -14.61
C ASP A 54 22.89 23.19 -14.95
N GLU A 55 22.53 21.94 -15.25
CA GLU A 55 21.12 21.56 -15.46
C GLU A 55 20.31 21.61 -14.16
N LYS A 56 20.90 21.26 -13.01
CA LYS A 56 20.29 21.45 -11.68
C LYS A 56 20.05 22.94 -11.37
N ARG A 57 20.97 23.82 -11.76
CA ARG A 57 20.80 25.29 -11.68
C ARG A 57 19.74 25.79 -12.67
N ASN A 58 19.66 25.22 -13.88
CA ASN A 58 18.61 25.55 -14.85
C ASN A 58 17.23 25.19 -14.28
N HIS A 59 17.09 23.96 -13.76
CA HIS A 59 15.83 23.48 -13.20
C HIS A 59 15.40 24.28 -11.96
N SER A 60 16.29 24.62 -11.02
CA SER A 60 15.89 25.42 -9.85
C SER A 60 15.38 26.82 -10.25
N ILE A 61 15.94 27.41 -11.31
CA ILE A 61 15.53 28.69 -11.89
C ILE A 61 14.22 28.58 -12.71
N PHE A 62 13.99 27.45 -13.42
CA PHE A 62 12.89 27.29 -14.39
C PHE A 62 11.81 26.26 -14.00
N SER A 63 11.84 25.72 -12.79
CA SER A 63 10.95 24.65 -12.29
C SER A 63 9.44 24.92 -12.47
N GLY A 64 8.99 26.17 -12.38
CA GLY A 64 7.60 26.53 -12.65
C GLY A 64 7.17 26.35 -14.12
N ILE A 65 8.13 26.32 -15.05
CA ILE A 65 7.90 26.27 -16.50
C ILE A 65 8.01 24.84 -17.03
N ASP A 66 8.79 23.99 -16.37
CA ASP A 66 8.81 22.54 -16.61
C ASP A 66 7.40 21.90 -16.53
N HIS A 67 6.47 22.55 -15.83
CA HIS A 67 5.07 22.14 -15.69
C HIS A 67 4.09 22.75 -16.72
N LEU A 68 4.49 23.70 -17.58
CA LEU A 68 3.56 24.31 -18.54
C LEU A 68 2.90 23.32 -19.53
N PRO A 69 3.55 22.24 -20.00
CA PRO A 69 2.90 21.22 -20.85
C PRO A 69 1.68 20.56 -20.19
N LEU A 70 1.65 20.48 -18.86
CA LEU A 70 0.56 19.82 -18.11
C LEU A 70 -0.71 20.67 -17.95
N LEU A 71 -0.69 21.95 -18.33
CA LEU A 71 -1.84 22.84 -18.20
C LEU A 71 -3.04 22.48 -19.12
N ALA A 72 -2.87 21.51 -20.03
CA ALA A 72 -3.93 20.97 -20.89
C ALA A 72 -4.15 19.46 -20.74
N ALA A 73 -3.49 18.82 -19.76
CA ALA A 73 -3.55 17.36 -19.56
C ALA A 73 -4.70 16.95 -18.63
N ASN A 74 -5.18 15.70 -18.75
CA ASN A 74 -6.19 15.17 -17.82
C ASN A 74 -5.57 14.87 -16.44
N GLN A 75 -6.41 14.72 -15.40
CA GLN A 75 -5.93 14.59 -14.02
C GLN A 75 -4.96 13.42 -13.79
N ASP A 76 -5.11 12.30 -14.50
CA ASP A 76 -4.27 11.12 -14.31
C ASP A 76 -2.94 11.22 -15.07
N THR A 77 -2.93 11.87 -16.24
CA THR A 77 -1.69 12.30 -16.89
C THR A 77 -0.93 13.29 -16.01
N VAL A 78 -1.60 14.27 -15.41
CA VAL A 78 -0.98 15.24 -14.47
C VAL A 78 -0.40 14.53 -13.24
N LYS A 79 -1.07 13.52 -12.68
CA LYS A 79 -0.52 12.69 -11.58
C LYS A 79 0.73 11.93 -12.05
N LYS A 80 0.65 11.21 -13.17
CA LYS A 80 1.75 10.36 -13.67
C LYS A 80 2.99 11.20 -13.99
N GLU A 81 2.83 12.36 -14.65
CA GLU A 81 3.98 13.22 -14.93
C GLU A 81 4.54 13.91 -13.69
N LYS A 82 3.74 14.26 -12.66
CA LYS A 82 4.27 14.77 -11.39
C LYS A 82 5.16 13.74 -10.68
N ILE A 83 4.75 12.48 -10.64
CA ILE A 83 5.55 11.37 -10.09
C ILE A 83 6.84 11.19 -10.90
N LEU A 84 6.71 11.14 -12.22
CA LEU A 84 7.84 10.95 -13.15
C LEU A 84 8.83 12.13 -13.10
N TYR A 85 8.35 13.35 -12.92
CA TYR A 85 9.16 14.55 -12.70
C TYR A 85 9.93 14.49 -11.39
N ALA A 86 9.31 14.05 -10.29
CA ALA A 86 10.00 13.83 -9.02
C ALA A 86 11.09 12.76 -9.14
N LYS A 87 10.81 11.59 -9.74
CA LYS A 87 11.81 10.54 -10.01
C LYS A 87 13.01 11.04 -10.83
N ARG A 88 12.78 11.93 -11.81
CA ARG A 88 13.84 12.53 -12.64
C ARG A 88 14.63 13.63 -11.91
N LEU A 89 13.99 14.37 -11.00
CA LEU A 89 14.65 15.37 -10.15
C LEU A 89 15.59 14.68 -9.15
N ASP A 90 15.17 13.58 -8.52
CA ASP A 90 16.08 12.77 -7.70
C ASP A 90 17.24 12.22 -8.53
N LEU A 91 17.01 11.65 -9.72
CA LEU A 91 18.10 11.23 -10.63
C LEU A 91 19.10 12.36 -10.93
N MET A 92 18.63 13.58 -11.17
CA MET A 92 19.51 14.73 -11.41
C MET A 92 20.31 15.12 -10.16
N ASN A 93 19.73 14.97 -8.97
CA ASN A 93 20.41 15.19 -7.70
C ASN A 93 21.47 14.09 -7.42
N GLN A 94 21.10 12.82 -7.62
CA GLN A 94 21.96 11.63 -7.57
C GLN A 94 23.23 11.85 -8.41
N ILE A 95 23.09 12.03 -9.73
CA ILE A 95 24.23 12.19 -10.66
C ILE A 95 25.15 13.36 -10.25
N ALA A 96 24.58 14.45 -9.70
CA ALA A 96 25.35 15.60 -9.23
C ALA A 96 26.15 15.33 -7.95
N ILE A 97 25.65 14.48 -7.05
CA ILE A 97 26.39 14.05 -5.85
C ILE A 97 27.44 13.01 -6.24
N ASP A 98 27.05 11.98 -6.98
CA ASP A 98 27.88 10.87 -7.46
C ASP A 98 29.13 11.35 -8.21
N SER A 99 28.94 12.15 -9.26
CA SER A 99 30.04 12.67 -10.06
C SER A 99 30.90 13.70 -9.31
N GLY A 100 30.35 14.36 -8.29
CA GLY A 100 31.10 15.19 -7.35
C GLY A 100 32.00 14.36 -6.44
N LEU A 101 31.47 13.31 -5.81
CA LEU A 101 32.22 12.41 -4.92
C LEU A 101 33.32 11.65 -5.65
N LEU A 102 33.01 11.07 -6.81
CA LEU A 102 34.00 10.40 -7.66
C LEU A 102 35.14 11.34 -8.04
N LEU A 103 34.82 12.58 -8.45
CA LEU A 103 35.81 13.60 -8.78
C LEU A 103 36.67 13.98 -7.56
N ASN A 104 36.09 14.04 -6.36
CA ASN A 104 36.80 14.32 -5.12
C ASN A 104 37.77 13.20 -4.74
N LEU A 105 37.32 11.92 -4.77
CA LEU A 105 38.19 10.78 -4.48
C LEU A 105 39.31 10.62 -5.53
N VAL A 106 39.01 10.87 -6.81
CA VAL A 106 40.00 10.91 -7.90
C VAL A 106 41.09 11.95 -7.63
N GLN A 107 40.73 13.18 -7.25
CA GLN A 107 41.71 14.23 -6.91
C GLN A 107 42.55 13.87 -5.68
N LEU A 108 41.95 13.22 -4.69
CA LEU A 108 42.66 12.77 -3.49
C LEU A 108 43.61 11.61 -3.79
N LEU A 109 43.25 10.67 -4.65
CA LEU A 109 44.15 9.57 -5.08
C LEU A 109 45.41 10.09 -5.78
N GLU A 110 45.30 11.14 -6.58
CA GLU A 110 46.45 11.80 -7.19
C GLU A 110 47.33 12.49 -6.15
N TYR A 111 46.74 13.25 -5.22
CA TYR A 111 47.47 14.02 -4.21
C TYR A 111 48.11 13.15 -3.13
N TYR A 112 47.46 12.05 -2.74
CA TYR A 112 47.91 11.14 -1.69
C TYR A 112 48.66 9.91 -2.21
N PHE A 113 49.01 9.84 -3.50
CA PHE A 113 49.52 8.63 -4.16
C PHE A 113 50.60 7.85 -3.38
N ASP A 114 51.70 8.51 -3.00
CA ASP A 114 52.83 7.90 -2.26
C ASP A 114 52.64 7.87 -0.73
N SER A 115 51.41 8.01 -0.23
CA SER A 115 51.12 8.17 1.21
C SER A 115 50.46 6.94 1.85
N GLN A 116 50.51 6.91 3.19
CA GLN A 116 49.77 5.93 4.00
C GLN A 116 48.24 6.09 3.89
N GLN A 117 47.72 7.22 3.39
CA GLN A 117 46.29 7.39 3.11
C GLN A 117 45.84 6.67 1.83
N TYR A 118 46.73 6.46 0.84
CA TYR A 118 46.36 5.95 -0.49
C TYR A 118 45.52 4.66 -0.49
N PRO A 119 45.86 3.61 0.31
CA PRO A 119 45.05 2.38 0.34
C PRO A 119 43.62 2.64 0.85
N VAL A 120 43.44 3.56 1.79
CA VAL A 120 42.13 3.87 2.40
C VAL A 120 41.25 4.63 1.40
N ILE A 121 41.84 5.62 0.69
CA ILE A 121 41.14 6.36 -0.37
C ILE A 121 40.79 5.43 -1.55
N LYS A 122 41.69 4.51 -1.93
CA LYS A 122 41.43 3.51 -2.98
C LYS A 122 40.28 2.58 -2.58
N ASN A 123 40.26 2.12 -1.33
CA ASN A 123 39.20 1.25 -0.81
C ASN A 123 37.84 1.99 -0.77
N ALA A 124 37.82 3.25 -0.33
CA ALA A 124 36.62 4.10 -0.38
C ALA A 124 36.11 4.29 -1.82
N LEU A 125 37.02 4.44 -2.80
CA LEU A 125 36.63 4.50 -4.21
C LEU A 125 36.01 3.18 -4.70
N CYS A 126 36.54 2.00 -4.31
CA CYS A 126 35.95 0.70 -4.68
C CYS A 126 34.47 0.61 -4.30
N TYR A 127 34.14 0.81 -3.01
CA TYR A 127 32.75 0.71 -2.54
C TYR A 127 31.84 1.76 -3.18
N LEU A 128 32.33 2.99 -3.37
CA LEU A 128 31.56 4.06 -4.02
C LEU A 128 31.26 3.73 -5.49
N VAL A 129 32.25 3.20 -6.21
CA VAL A 129 32.16 2.80 -7.63
C VAL A 129 31.13 1.69 -7.82
N ASP A 130 31.14 0.67 -6.96
CA ASP A 130 30.15 -0.42 -7.00
C ASP A 130 28.72 0.11 -6.78
N ILE A 131 28.52 0.97 -5.80
CA ILE A 131 27.19 1.49 -5.45
C ILE A 131 26.65 2.40 -6.55
N ILE A 132 27.41 3.39 -7.02
CA ILE A 132 26.98 4.29 -8.09
C ILE A 132 26.62 3.51 -9.36
N LEU A 133 27.34 2.42 -9.67
CA LEU A 133 26.96 1.54 -10.78
C LEU A 133 25.62 0.86 -10.56
N ILE A 134 25.34 0.35 -9.36
CA ILE A 134 24.09 -0.36 -9.09
C ILE A 134 22.92 0.64 -9.01
N GLU A 135 23.08 1.77 -8.32
CA GLU A 135 22.06 2.84 -8.22
C GLU A 135 21.67 3.38 -9.61
N LEU A 136 22.65 3.75 -10.43
CA LEU A 136 22.37 4.26 -11.76
C LEU A 136 21.84 3.14 -12.68
N LYS A 137 22.32 1.89 -12.62
CA LYS A 137 21.77 0.80 -13.45
C LYS A 137 20.34 0.41 -13.05
N ASN A 138 20.03 0.38 -11.76
CA ASN A 138 18.72 0.00 -11.23
C ASN A 138 17.67 1.13 -11.34
N TRP A 139 18.07 2.37 -11.61
CA TRP A 139 17.11 3.43 -11.93
C TRP A 139 16.35 3.11 -13.22
N THR A 140 15.04 2.91 -13.09
CA THR A 140 14.06 2.83 -14.18
C THR A 140 12.88 3.75 -13.86
N ASP A 141 12.05 4.08 -14.86
CA ASP A 141 10.83 4.87 -14.60
C ASP A 141 9.84 4.13 -13.67
N GLU A 142 9.90 2.79 -13.61
CA GLU A 142 8.91 1.92 -12.98
C GLU A 142 9.30 1.34 -11.61
N ASN A 143 10.60 1.15 -11.33
CA ASN A 143 11.06 0.51 -10.09
C ASN A 143 10.68 1.29 -8.82
N ASP A 144 10.29 0.53 -7.79
CA ASP A 144 10.52 0.86 -6.38
C ASP A 144 11.95 0.47 -6.01
N SER A 145 12.61 1.22 -5.12
CA SER A 145 14.01 1.03 -4.74
C SER A 145 14.28 -0.15 -3.80
N THR A 146 13.24 -0.89 -3.40
CA THR A 146 13.25 -1.81 -2.26
C THR A 146 14.09 -3.08 -2.45
N GLU A 147 14.02 -3.74 -3.62
CA GLU A 147 14.79 -4.96 -3.91
C GLU A 147 16.32 -4.71 -3.99
N PHE A 148 16.74 -3.48 -4.27
CA PHE A 148 18.16 -3.10 -4.36
C PHE A 148 18.83 -3.06 -2.98
N ILE A 149 18.18 -2.45 -2.00
CA ILE A 149 18.84 -2.01 -0.75
C ILE A 149 19.15 -3.21 0.17
N GLU A 150 18.43 -4.33 0.07
CA GLU A 150 18.68 -5.54 0.87
C GLU A 150 19.99 -6.28 0.50
N LYS A 151 20.55 -6.04 -0.68
CA LYS A 151 21.62 -6.88 -1.25
C LYS A 151 23.04 -6.35 -1.03
N TYR A 152 23.20 -5.11 -0.55
CA TYR A 152 24.50 -4.46 -0.37
C TYR A 152 24.85 -4.27 1.11
N ASP A 153 26.11 -4.51 1.49
CA ASP A 153 26.57 -4.24 2.85
C ASP A 153 26.91 -2.76 3.03
N TRP A 154 25.87 -1.98 3.34
CA TRP A 154 25.97 -0.57 3.68
C TRP A 154 26.83 -0.31 4.93
N SER A 155 27.09 -1.31 5.79
CA SER A 155 28.07 -1.10 6.86
C SER A 155 29.45 -0.91 6.25
N GLN A 156 29.89 -1.81 5.38
CA GLN A 156 31.25 -1.79 4.80
C GLN A 156 31.56 -0.53 3.99
N LEU A 157 30.64 -0.04 3.14
CA LEU A 157 30.81 1.27 2.48
C LEU A 157 31.09 2.34 3.53
N ILE A 158 30.19 2.49 4.49
CA ILE A 158 30.18 3.68 5.35
C ILE A 158 31.29 3.54 6.42
N ASP A 159 31.72 2.31 6.76
CA ASP A 159 32.94 2.02 7.54
C ASP A 159 34.24 2.30 6.76
N ALA A 160 34.22 2.24 5.42
CA ALA A 160 35.32 2.71 4.57
C ALA A 160 35.32 4.25 4.43
N LEU A 161 34.16 4.89 4.16
CA LEU A 161 34.02 6.35 4.09
C LEU A 161 34.43 7.00 5.42
N MET A 162 33.80 6.57 6.52
CA MET A 162 34.45 6.06 7.72
C MET A 162 35.94 6.39 7.93
N GLN A 163 36.75 5.34 7.77
CA GLN A 163 38.21 5.36 7.98
C GLN A 163 38.92 6.35 7.05
N PHE A 164 38.39 6.59 5.86
CA PHE A 164 38.92 7.56 4.91
C PHE A 164 38.80 9.00 5.44
N GLU A 165 37.62 9.45 5.89
CA GLU A 165 37.44 10.77 6.53
C GLU A 165 38.34 10.90 7.78
N GLN A 166 38.35 9.89 8.65
CA GLN A 166 39.22 9.83 9.84
C GLN A 166 40.71 10.00 9.51
N SER A 167 41.19 9.41 8.40
CA SER A 167 42.58 9.53 7.95
C SER A 167 43.00 10.95 7.55
N LEU A 168 42.02 11.80 7.19
CA LEU A 168 42.22 13.21 6.88
C LEU A 168 42.20 14.06 8.15
N ASN A 169 41.21 13.84 9.03
CA ASN A 169 40.98 14.63 10.25
C ASN A 169 42.20 14.65 11.20
N LEU A 170 42.89 13.50 11.30
CA LEU A 170 44.15 13.31 12.03
C LEU A 170 45.33 14.17 11.53
N THR A 171 45.15 14.96 10.45
CA THR A 171 46.22 15.70 9.78
C THR A 171 46.00 17.21 9.65
N SER A 172 45.03 17.78 10.38
CA SER A 172 44.71 19.22 10.42
C SER A 172 45.84 20.14 10.95
N VAL A 173 46.94 19.56 11.45
CA VAL A 173 48.14 20.30 11.87
C VAL A 173 48.88 20.87 10.65
N ASN A 174 48.75 22.20 10.44
CA ASN A 174 49.60 23.13 9.66
C ASN A 174 48.98 23.71 8.34
N PRO A 175 47.95 24.59 8.38
CA PRO A 175 46.94 24.77 7.31
C PRO A 175 47.25 25.49 5.96
N LEU A 176 48.51 25.73 5.55
CA LEU A 176 48.81 26.91 4.69
C LEU A 176 48.98 26.80 3.14
N THR A 177 49.11 25.65 2.45
CA THR A 177 49.19 25.64 0.95
C THR A 177 47.90 25.32 0.25
N VAL A 178 47.26 24.21 0.62
CA VAL A 178 46.33 23.50 -0.26
C VAL A 178 44.94 24.16 -0.18
N GLN A 179 44.88 25.41 -0.66
CA GLN A 179 43.69 26.26 -0.71
C GLN A 179 43.30 26.67 -2.15
N SER A 180 44.10 26.29 -3.16
CA SER A 180 43.79 26.59 -4.57
C SER A 180 43.10 25.45 -5.33
N GLU A 181 43.38 24.17 -5.02
CA GLU A 181 42.97 23.05 -5.89
C GLU A 181 42.13 21.93 -5.25
N ILE A 182 42.31 21.62 -3.95
CA ILE A 182 41.55 20.55 -3.26
C ILE A 182 40.91 21.10 -1.98
N ASN A 183 39.62 21.48 -2.07
CA ASN A 183 38.85 21.99 -0.94
C ASN A 183 38.32 20.82 -0.08
N ILE A 184 39.15 20.33 0.85
CA ILE A 184 38.81 19.16 1.68
C ILE A 184 37.57 19.37 2.56
N ASN A 185 37.24 20.61 2.95
CA ASN A 185 35.98 20.90 3.64
C ASN A 185 34.79 20.56 2.74
N SER A 186 34.80 21.00 1.48
CA SER A 186 33.76 20.64 0.51
C SER A 186 33.73 19.13 0.22
N ILE A 187 34.84 18.40 0.40
CA ILE A 187 34.83 16.93 0.27
C ILE A 187 34.05 16.30 1.43
N SER A 188 34.31 16.72 2.68
CA SER A 188 33.57 16.23 3.85
C SER A 188 32.11 16.69 3.86
N ASP A 189 31.80 17.93 3.43
CA ASP A 189 30.41 18.41 3.24
C ASP A 189 29.63 17.52 2.27
N ASN A 190 30.25 17.13 1.15
CA ASN A 190 29.64 16.23 0.15
C ASN A 190 29.47 14.81 0.71
N LEU A 191 30.46 14.28 1.45
CA LEU A 191 30.41 12.95 2.07
C LEU A 191 29.35 12.87 3.16
N GLN A 192 29.25 13.90 4.03
CA GLN A 192 28.19 14.03 5.01
C GLN A 192 26.82 14.13 4.34
N THR A 193 26.69 14.88 3.25
CA THR A 193 25.42 14.99 2.49
C THR A 193 24.99 13.64 1.91
N TYR A 194 25.92 12.91 1.29
CA TYR A 194 25.68 11.57 0.74
C TYR A 194 25.32 10.56 1.84
N ARG A 195 26.07 10.58 2.96
CA ARG A 195 25.81 9.73 4.13
C ARG A 195 24.46 10.00 4.77
N LEU A 196 24.04 11.27 4.85
CA LEU A 196 22.70 11.64 5.33
C LEU A 196 21.62 11.06 4.41
N ARG A 197 21.73 11.26 3.09
CA ARG A 197 20.80 10.70 2.09
C ARG A 197 20.73 9.18 2.14
N LEU A 198 21.87 8.49 2.27
CA LEU A 198 21.92 7.03 2.38
C LEU A 198 21.28 6.53 3.69
N ASN A 199 21.49 7.24 4.81
CA ASN A 199 20.75 6.93 6.04
C ASN A 199 19.24 7.17 5.83
N GLU A 200 18.82 8.29 5.26
CA GLU A 200 17.40 8.61 5.02
C GLU A 200 16.71 7.55 4.15
N GLN A 201 17.28 7.17 3.00
CA GLN A 201 16.76 6.10 2.14
C GLN A 201 16.73 4.73 2.84
N TYR A 202 17.68 4.47 3.74
CA TYR A 202 17.69 3.23 4.50
C TYR A 202 16.65 3.21 5.62
N GLU A 203 16.45 4.33 6.34
CA GLU A 203 15.37 4.49 7.32
C GLU A 203 13.98 4.42 6.66
N GLU A 204 13.83 4.91 5.43
CA GLU A 204 12.60 4.79 4.64
C GLU A 204 12.27 3.32 4.31
N LEU A 205 13.19 2.58 3.68
CA LEU A 205 13.06 1.12 3.48
C LEU A 205 12.70 0.41 4.80
N ILE A 206 13.39 0.79 5.88
CA ILE A 206 13.18 0.21 7.20
C ILE A 206 11.74 0.39 7.63
N GLN A 207 11.14 1.59 7.55
CA GLN A 207 9.73 1.80 7.92
C GLN A 207 8.77 0.99 7.03
N ASP A 208 9.02 0.94 5.71
CA ASP A 208 8.18 0.18 4.77
C ASP A 208 8.14 -1.33 5.10
N GLN A 209 9.29 -1.91 5.49
CA GLN A 209 9.37 -3.34 5.81
C GLN A 209 8.50 -3.79 6.99
N ILE A 210 8.06 -2.87 7.88
CA ILE A 210 7.15 -3.21 8.98
C ILE A 210 5.76 -2.60 8.82
N GLU A 211 5.57 -1.53 8.03
CA GLU A 211 4.24 -1.18 7.49
C GLU A 211 3.68 -2.38 6.71
N LEU A 212 4.51 -3.05 5.90
CA LEU A 212 4.19 -4.32 5.25
C LEU A 212 3.89 -5.46 6.26
N LYS A 213 4.71 -5.64 7.31
CA LYS A 213 4.48 -6.72 8.30
C LYS A 213 3.22 -6.48 9.14
N ARG A 214 2.93 -5.24 9.57
CA ARG A 214 1.67 -4.90 10.26
C ARG A 214 0.47 -5.13 9.34
N GLN A 215 0.56 -4.76 8.06
CA GLN A 215 -0.52 -5.05 7.11
C GLN A 215 -0.77 -6.55 6.95
N GLN A 216 0.29 -7.37 6.89
CA GLN A 216 0.19 -8.83 6.88
C GLN A 216 -0.38 -9.40 8.20
N GLU A 217 0.01 -8.86 9.35
CA GLU A 217 -0.52 -9.25 10.67
C GLU A 217 -1.99 -8.83 10.86
N GLU A 218 -2.38 -7.63 10.43
CA GLU A 218 -3.77 -7.13 10.41
C GLU A 218 -4.66 -7.92 9.45
N GLU A 219 -4.13 -8.35 8.29
CA GLU A 219 -4.88 -9.20 7.37
C GLU A 219 -5.06 -10.60 7.98
N LEU A 220 -4.00 -11.21 8.52
CA LEU A 220 -4.05 -12.50 9.19
C LEU A 220 -4.98 -12.48 10.42
N GLN A 221 -5.01 -11.37 11.18
CA GLN A 221 -5.95 -11.18 12.27
C GLN A 221 -7.39 -11.08 11.74
N ARG A 222 -7.67 -10.27 10.72
CA ARG A 222 -9.01 -10.18 10.10
C ARG A 222 -9.49 -11.51 9.53
N GLN A 223 -8.60 -12.30 8.92
CA GLN A 223 -8.93 -13.65 8.45
C GLN A 223 -9.33 -14.58 9.62
N ARG A 224 -8.60 -14.55 10.74
CA ARG A 224 -8.94 -15.32 11.96
C ARG A 224 -10.25 -14.88 12.61
N GLU A 225 -10.51 -13.57 12.66
CA GLU A 225 -11.76 -13.02 13.20
C GLU A 225 -12.97 -13.44 12.36
N LEU A 226 -12.86 -13.39 11.02
CA LEU A 226 -13.89 -13.87 10.10
C LEU A 226 -14.09 -15.39 10.20
N GLU A 227 -13.02 -16.17 10.34
CA GLU A 227 -13.13 -17.62 10.54
C GLU A 227 -13.84 -17.96 11.86
N LEU A 228 -13.46 -17.30 12.97
CA LEU A 228 -14.10 -17.49 14.27
C LEU A 228 -15.58 -17.09 14.25
N GLN A 229 -15.92 -15.97 13.60
CA GLN A 229 -17.31 -15.53 13.42
C GLN A 229 -18.12 -16.55 12.61
N ARG A 230 -17.53 -17.13 11.56
CA ARG A 230 -18.16 -18.20 10.77
C ARG A 230 -18.35 -19.46 11.59
N GLN A 231 -17.35 -19.91 12.35
CA GLN A 231 -17.47 -21.10 13.21
C GLN A 231 -18.58 -20.93 14.26
N GLN A 232 -18.70 -19.74 14.87
CA GLN A 232 -19.79 -19.42 15.80
C GLN A 232 -21.17 -19.45 15.13
N GLN A 233 -21.29 -18.98 13.88
CA GLN A 233 -22.55 -19.08 13.12
C GLN A 233 -22.91 -20.52 12.77
N GLU A 234 -21.93 -21.33 12.33
CA GLU A 234 -22.13 -22.76 12.04
C GLU A 234 -22.45 -23.59 13.30
N GLU A 235 -21.94 -23.20 14.47
CA GLU A 235 -22.34 -23.83 15.73
C GLU A 235 -23.76 -23.41 16.16
N LEU A 236 -24.07 -22.11 16.15
CA LEU A 236 -25.39 -21.59 16.50
C LEU A 236 -26.49 -22.14 15.58
N GLN A 237 -26.21 -22.33 14.30
CA GLN A 237 -27.13 -22.98 13.37
C GLN A 237 -27.36 -24.45 13.74
N ARG A 238 -26.30 -25.23 13.98
CA ARG A 238 -26.42 -26.64 14.41
C ARG A 238 -27.15 -26.80 15.75
N GLN A 239 -26.96 -25.88 16.69
CA GLN A 239 -27.74 -25.87 17.95
C GLN A 239 -29.24 -25.67 17.67
N ARG A 240 -29.62 -24.71 16.82
CA ARG A 240 -31.03 -24.48 16.43
C ARG A 240 -31.65 -25.66 15.67
N GLU A 241 -30.89 -26.30 14.78
CA GLU A 241 -31.33 -27.49 14.05
C GLU A 241 -31.59 -28.67 15.00
N LEU A 242 -30.71 -28.90 15.98
CA LEU A 242 -30.89 -29.90 17.03
C LEU A 242 -32.07 -29.58 17.96
N GLU A 243 -32.27 -28.32 18.35
CA GLU A 243 -33.42 -27.90 19.15
C GLU A 243 -34.75 -28.11 18.40
N LEU A 244 -34.81 -27.75 17.12
CA LEU A 244 -35.98 -27.95 16.28
C LEU A 244 -36.30 -29.44 16.09
N GLN A 245 -35.28 -30.26 15.84
CA GLN A 245 -35.45 -31.72 15.75
C GLN A 245 -35.98 -32.30 17.07
N GLN A 246 -35.41 -31.91 18.22
CA GLN A 246 -35.90 -32.36 19.53
C GLN A 246 -37.33 -31.90 19.83
N GLN A 247 -37.78 -30.75 19.32
CA GLN A 247 -39.17 -30.31 19.45
C GLN A 247 -40.10 -31.19 18.59
N GLN A 248 -39.72 -31.46 17.34
CA GLN A 248 -40.47 -32.34 16.43
C GLN A 248 -40.57 -33.77 16.97
N ASP A 249 -39.49 -34.34 17.49
CA ASP A 249 -39.48 -35.68 18.10
C ASP A 249 -40.39 -35.75 19.34
N LYS A 250 -40.36 -34.73 20.21
CA LYS A 250 -41.24 -34.64 21.40
C LYS A 250 -42.71 -34.49 21.03
N GLU A 251 -43.01 -33.73 19.97
CA GLU A 251 -44.39 -33.56 19.49
C GLU A 251 -44.91 -34.83 18.81
N LEU A 252 -44.09 -35.49 17.99
CA LEU A 252 -44.41 -36.78 17.38
C LEU A 252 -44.60 -37.89 18.43
N GLN A 253 -43.78 -37.91 19.49
CA GLN A 253 -43.97 -38.81 20.63
C GLN A 253 -45.32 -38.53 21.33
N ARG A 254 -45.62 -37.27 21.64
CA ARG A 254 -46.90 -36.89 22.27
C ARG A 254 -48.11 -37.27 21.41
N GLN A 255 -48.03 -37.11 20.08
CA GLN A 255 -49.09 -37.53 19.17
C GLN A 255 -49.31 -39.05 19.22
N ARG A 256 -48.23 -39.86 19.21
CA ARG A 256 -48.31 -41.32 19.37
C ARG A 256 -48.87 -41.75 20.73
N GLU A 257 -48.50 -41.08 21.81
CA GLU A 257 -49.02 -41.35 23.16
C GLU A 257 -50.52 -41.07 23.25
N LEU A 258 -50.98 -39.94 22.69
CA LEU A 258 -52.40 -39.59 22.62
C LEU A 258 -53.20 -40.54 21.72
N GLU A 259 -52.64 -40.97 20.58
CA GLU A 259 -53.27 -41.95 19.69
C GLU A 259 -53.41 -43.32 20.38
N LEU A 260 -52.35 -43.81 21.03
CA LEU A 260 -52.39 -45.07 21.79
C LEU A 260 -53.38 -45.01 22.96
N GLN A 261 -53.41 -43.90 23.70
CA GLN A 261 -54.36 -43.70 24.80
C GLN A 261 -55.81 -43.70 24.29
N ARG A 262 -56.06 -43.08 23.12
CA ARG A 262 -57.38 -43.10 22.47
C ARG A 262 -57.76 -44.51 22.01
N GLN A 263 -56.85 -45.24 21.38
CA GLN A 263 -57.11 -46.63 20.95
C GLN A 263 -57.47 -47.52 22.16
N GLN A 264 -56.75 -47.39 23.27
CA GLN A 264 -57.06 -48.11 24.52
C GLN A 264 -58.44 -47.73 25.11
N GLN A 265 -58.85 -46.46 25.02
CA GLN A 265 -60.20 -46.06 25.43
C GLN A 265 -61.29 -46.63 24.51
N GLU A 266 -61.10 -46.59 23.19
CA GLU A 266 -62.04 -47.14 22.20
C GLU A 266 -62.12 -48.69 22.25
N GLU A 267 -61.06 -49.37 22.69
CA GLU A 267 -61.08 -50.82 22.95
C GLU A 267 -61.79 -51.14 24.28
N LEU A 268 -61.43 -50.46 25.37
CA LEU A 268 -62.05 -50.67 26.69
C LEU A 268 -63.55 -50.34 26.68
N GLN A 269 -63.97 -49.33 25.92
CA GLN A 269 -65.38 -49.02 25.74
C GLN A 269 -66.10 -50.15 24.98
N ARG A 270 -65.54 -50.65 23.87
CA ARG A 270 -66.11 -51.79 23.14
C ARG A 270 -66.18 -53.07 23.98
N GLN A 271 -65.19 -53.34 24.83
CA GLN A 271 -65.25 -54.46 25.77
C GLN A 271 -66.45 -54.32 26.74
N ARG A 272 -66.63 -53.14 27.35
CA ARG A 272 -67.78 -52.87 28.25
C ARG A 272 -69.13 -52.97 27.55
N GLU A 273 -69.24 -52.49 26.30
CA GLU A 273 -70.46 -52.58 25.51
C GLU A 273 -70.82 -54.04 25.19
N LEU A 274 -69.82 -54.87 24.86
CA LEU A 274 -69.99 -56.31 24.66
C LEU A 274 -70.34 -57.07 25.95
N GLU A 275 -69.69 -56.75 27.07
CA GLU A 275 -70.02 -57.33 28.38
C GLU A 275 -71.45 -56.99 28.81
N LEU A 276 -71.88 -55.75 28.62
CA LEU A 276 -73.23 -55.29 28.95
C LEU A 276 -74.29 -55.99 28.06
N GLN A 277 -74.03 -56.14 26.76
CA GLN A 277 -74.89 -56.92 25.87
C GLN A 277 -75.01 -58.38 26.32
N GLN A 278 -73.89 -59.03 26.65
CA GLN A 278 -73.91 -60.42 27.16
C GLN A 278 -74.62 -60.56 28.50
N GLN A 279 -74.55 -59.57 29.39
CA GLN A 279 -75.34 -59.58 30.63
C GLN A 279 -76.84 -59.46 30.34
N GLN A 280 -77.24 -58.51 29.49
CA GLN A 280 -78.65 -58.32 29.10
C GLN A 280 -79.23 -59.54 28.39
N GLU A 281 -78.46 -60.19 27.52
CA GLU A 281 -78.88 -61.43 26.83
C GLU A 281 -79.06 -62.59 27.82
N LYS A 282 -78.11 -62.80 28.74
CA LYS A 282 -78.20 -63.84 29.79
C LYS A 282 -79.35 -63.58 30.78
N GLU A 283 -79.62 -62.32 31.12
CA GLU A 283 -80.73 -61.96 32.00
C GLU A 283 -82.09 -62.15 31.30
N LEU A 284 -82.21 -61.74 30.03
CA LEU A 284 -83.40 -61.98 29.21
C LEU A 284 -83.65 -63.49 29.00
N GLN A 285 -82.59 -64.27 28.78
CA GLN A 285 -82.69 -65.73 28.69
C GLN A 285 -83.20 -66.33 30.01
N ARG A 286 -82.63 -65.94 31.16
CA ARG A 286 -83.08 -66.39 32.49
C ARG A 286 -84.53 -66.00 32.77
N GLN A 287 -84.96 -64.80 32.38
CA GLN A 287 -86.37 -64.39 32.51
C GLN A 287 -87.29 -65.29 31.69
N ARG A 288 -86.95 -65.59 30.43
CA ARG A 288 -87.70 -66.54 29.59
C ARG A 288 -87.73 -67.95 30.16
N GLU A 289 -86.62 -68.45 30.70
CA GLU A 289 -86.56 -69.78 31.34
C GLU A 289 -87.47 -69.85 32.57
N LEU A 290 -87.45 -68.83 33.44
CA LEU A 290 -88.34 -68.74 34.62
C LEU A 290 -89.82 -68.59 34.23
N GLU A 291 -90.12 -67.81 33.19
CA GLU A 291 -91.49 -67.63 32.69
C GLU A 291 -92.04 -68.94 32.09
N LEU A 292 -91.25 -69.65 31.29
CA LEU A 292 -91.61 -70.95 30.73
C LEU A 292 -91.82 -72.01 31.82
N GLN A 293 -90.93 -72.04 32.82
CA GLN A 293 -91.01 -72.96 33.95
C GLN A 293 -92.25 -72.68 34.82
N ARG A 294 -92.61 -71.40 35.00
CA ARG A 294 -93.86 -70.99 35.68
C ARG A 294 -95.10 -71.40 34.90
N GLN A 295 -95.13 -71.18 33.57
CA GLN A 295 -96.26 -71.60 32.73
C GLN A 295 -96.49 -73.11 32.80
N GLN A 296 -95.43 -73.92 32.71
CA GLN A 296 -95.52 -75.38 32.89
C GLN A 296 -96.05 -75.77 34.28
N GLN A 297 -95.67 -75.04 35.33
CA GLN A 297 -96.12 -75.32 36.69
C GLN A 297 -97.61 -74.95 36.90
N GLU A 298 -98.06 -73.83 36.35
CA GLU A 298 -99.47 -73.40 36.39
C GLU A 298 -100.37 -74.31 35.53
N GLU A 299 -99.90 -74.76 34.36
CA GLU A 299 -100.60 -75.74 33.53
C GLU A 299 -100.72 -77.11 34.24
N LEU A 300 -99.64 -77.59 34.85
CA LEU A 300 -99.62 -78.89 35.54
C LEU A 300 -100.43 -78.87 36.85
N GLN A 301 -100.53 -77.71 37.53
CA GLN A 301 -101.52 -77.51 38.60
C GLN A 301 -102.96 -77.51 38.06
N SER A 302 -103.22 -76.81 36.95
CA SER A 302 -104.55 -76.74 36.34
C SER A 302 -105.06 -78.12 35.87
N GLN A 303 -104.19 -78.95 35.29
CA GLN A 303 -104.53 -80.33 34.95
C GLN A 303 -104.88 -81.17 36.19
N ARG A 304 -104.13 -81.03 37.29
CA ARG A 304 -104.41 -81.73 38.56
C ARG A 304 -105.73 -81.29 39.21
N GLU A 305 -106.08 -80.00 39.16
CA GLU A 305 -107.39 -79.54 39.62
C GLU A 305 -108.54 -80.09 38.77
N LEU A 306 -108.37 -80.13 37.44
CA LEU A 306 -109.33 -80.72 36.52
C LEU A 306 -109.52 -82.22 36.78
N GLU A 307 -108.44 -82.96 37.00
CA GLU A 307 -108.47 -84.39 37.31
C GLU A 307 -109.12 -84.68 38.67
N LEU A 308 -108.79 -83.90 39.71
CA LEU A 308 -109.44 -83.98 41.04
C LEU A 308 -110.94 -83.67 40.96
N LYS A 309 -111.34 -82.62 40.23
CA LYS A 309 -112.76 -82.32 39.98
C LYS A 309 -113.45 -83.48 39.25
N ARG A 310 -112.81 -84.09 38.25
CA ARG A 310 -113.37 -85.22 37.51
C ARG A 310 -113.55 -86.45 38.40
N GLN A 311 -112.56 -86.76 39.25
CA GLN A 311 -112.66 -87.88 40.20
C GLN A 311 -113.78 -87.66 41.23
N GLN A 312 -113.88 -86.46 41.83
CA GLN A 312 -115.00 -86.13 42.72
C GLN A 312 -116.35 -86.22 42.01
N GLN A 313 -116.43 -85.80 40.74
CA GLN A 313 -117.66 -85.85 39.96
C GLN A 313 -118.07 -87.29 39.59
N GLU A 314 -117.13 -88.16 39.25
CA GLU A 314 -117.34 -89.61 39.04
C GLU A 314 -117.73 -90.35 40.33
N GLU A 315 -117.15 -89.98 41.48
CA GLU A 315 -117.48 -90.56 42.78
C GLU A 315 -118.87 -90.12 43.26
N LEU A 316 -119.19 -88.83 43.11
CA LEU A 316 -120.53 -88.30 43.40
C LEU A 316 -121.59 -88.88 42.45
N GLN A 317 -121.25 -89.15 41.18
CA GLN A 317 -122.12 -89.89 40.27
C GLN A 317 -122.34 -91.34 40.74
N ARG A 318 -121.29 -92.07 41.16
CA ARG A 318 -121.46 -93.44 41.69
C ARG A 318 -122.27 -93.50 42.98
N GLN A 319 -122.13 -92.52 43.88
CA GLN A 319 -123.02 -92.40 45.04
C GLN A 319 -124.46 -92.17 44.60
N ARG A 320 -124.72 -91.20 43.72
CA ARG A 320 -126.06 -90.92 43.18
C ARG A 320 -126.65 -92.09 42.40
N GLU A 321 -125.86 -92.93 41.72
CA GLU A 321 -126.36 -94.08 40.96
C GLU A 321 -126.74 -95.26 41.88
N LEU A 322 -125.99 -95.46 42.97
CA LEU A 322 -126.37 -96.39 44.05
C LEU A 322 -127.61 -95.90 44.82
N GLU A 323 -127.68 -94.59 45.06
CA GLU A 323 -128.82 -93.94 45.73
C GLU A 323 -130.07 -93.95 44.83
N LEU A 324 -129.94 -93.68 43.51
CA LEU A 324 -131.04 -93.84 42.55
C LEU A 324 -131.52 -95.29 42.45
N LYS A 325 -130.66 -96.30 42.58
CA LYS A 325 -131.12 -97.71 42.61
C LYS A 325 -131.95 -98.04 43.85
N ARG A 326 -131.75 -97.32 44.95
CA ARG A 326 -132.54 -97.45 46.17
C ARG A 326 -133.81 -96.60 46.09
N GLN A 327 -133.68 -95.35 45.67
CA GLN A 327 -134.80 -94.44 45.45
C GLN A 327 -135.73 -94.95 44.36
N GLN A 328 -135.29 -95.47 43.22
CA GLN A 328 -136.21 -96.09 42.24
C GLN A 328 -136.98 -97.31 42.79
N GLN A 329 -136.63 -97.85 43.96
CA GLN A 329 -137.40 -98.88 44.64
C GLN A 329 -138.45 -98.31 45.63
N GLU A 330 -138.19 -97.13 46.21
CA GLU A 330 -139.05 -96.40 47.16
C GLU A 330 -139.91 -95.30 46.47
N GLU A 331 -139.48 -94.84 45.30
CA GLU A 331 -140.02 -93.71 44.52
C GLU A 331 -140.91 -94.20 43.37
N LEU A 332 -140.74 -95.45 42.91
CA LEU A 332 -141.80 -96.13 42.14
C LEU A 332 -143.05 -96.42 43.01
N GLN A 333 -142.92 -96.26 44.34
CA GLN A 333 -144.04 -96.15 45.27
C GLN A 333 -144.42 -94.67 45.52
N SER A 334 -143.45 -93.78 45.77
CA SER A 334 -143.69 -92.41 46.29
C SER A 334 -143.79 -91.26 45.25
N GLN A 335 -143.24 -91.36 44.02
CA GLN A 335 -143.51 -90.37 42.95
C GLN A 335 -144.90 -90.56 42.32
N ARG A 336 -145.76 -91.38 42.93
CA ARG A 336 -147.21 -91.23 42.80
C ARG A 336 -147.75 -90.00 43.58
N GLU A 337 -146.91 -89.20 44.25
CA GLU A 337 -147.33 -88.14 45.20
C GLU A 337 -146.77 -86.63 45.11
N LEU A 338 -145.63 -86.14 44.47
CA LEU A 338 -144.94 -84.75 44.68
C LEU A 338 -143.78 -84.10 43.64
N GLU A 339 -143.59 -82.78 43.12
CA GLU A 339 -142.52 -82.18 42.02
C GLU A 339 -141.72 -80.53 41.92
N LEU A 340 -140.26 -79.89 42.00
CA LEU A 340 -139.26 -78.37 41.78
C LEU A 340 -137.49 -77.65 41.98
N GLN A 341 -136.63 -76.45 41.41
CA GLN A 341 -135.32 -75.18 41.69
C GLN A 341 -133.51 -74.62 41.44
N GLN A 342 -132.66 -73.28 41.32
CA GLN A 342 -130.96 -72.58 41.42
C GLN A 342 -129.91 -71.07 40.88
N GLN A 343 -128.53 -70.35 41.20
CA GLN A 343 -127.34 -69.09 40.59
C GLN A 343 -125.85 -68.00 41.13
N GLN A 344 -124.63 -67.23 40.50
CA GLN A 344 -123.49 -65.80 40.68
C GLN A 344 -121.67 -65.22 40.51
N GLN A 345 -120.90 -63.86 40.30
CA GLN A 345 -119.43 -62.75 40.52
C GLN A 345 -117.71 -62.27 39.89
N GLN A 346 -116.48 -61.25 39.86
CA GLN A 346 -115.50 -59.73 40.07
C GLN A 346 -113.74 -59.10 39.66
N GLU A 347 -112.84 -57.80 39.80
CA GLU A 347 -111.30 -57.00 39.22
C GLU A 347 -110.01 -55.67 39.69
N GLU A 348 -108.62 -55.08 39.17
CA GLU A 348 -107.42 -53.71 39.40
C GLU A 348 -105.70 -53.14 38.78
N LEU A 349 -104.76 -51.89 38.87
CA LEU A 349 -103.09 -51.32 38.47
C LEU A 349 -102.01 -49.75 38.53
N LYS A 350 -100.50 -49.31 38.46
CA LYS A 350 -99.42 -47.84 38.49
C LYS A 350 -97.56 -47.36 38.31
N ARG A 351 -96.65 -46.09 38.00
CA ARG A 351 -94.98 -45.35 38.25
C ARG A 351 -93.60 -44.33 37.41
N GLN A 352 -92.40 -43.35 37.77
CA GLN A 352 -90.95 -42.48 37.05
C GLN A 352 -89.54 -41.28 37.52
N GLN A 353 -88.17 -40.74 36.96
CA GLN A 353 -86.90 -39.42 37.11
C GLN A 353 -85.12 -39.05 36.55
N GLN A 354 -83.84 -38.12 36.49
CA GLN A 354 -82.72 -36.68 36.64
C GLN A 354 -80.91 -36.33 36.15
N ILE A 355 -79.63 -35.39 36.08
CA ILE A 355 -78.55 -33.92 36.06
C ILE A 355 -76.67 -33.61 35.85
N ARG A 356 -75.39 -32.66 35.73
CA ARG A 356 -74.31 -31.19 35.51
C ARG A 356 -72.42 -30.88 35.50
N GLN A 357 -71.16 -29.92 35.33
CA GLN A 357 -70.05 -28.54 34.84
C GLN A 357 -68.22 -28.09 35.16
N LEU A 358 -66.93 -27.16 34.95
CA LEU A 358 -65.77 -25.87 34.34
C LEU A 358 -63.95 -25.41 34.69
N ILE A 359 -62.64 -24.50 34.46
CA ILE A 359 -61.41 -23.34 33.76
C ILE A 359 -59.68 -22.69 34.27
N ILE A 360 -58.38 -21.80 34.01
CA ILE A 360 -57.10 -20.76 33.22
C ILE A 360 -55.45 -19.93 33.77
N VAL A 361 -54.13 -19.08 33.48
CA VAL A 361 -52.68 -18.35 32.62
C VAL A 361 -51.23 -17.12 32.97
N LEU A 362 -49.77 -16.76 32.47
CA LEU A 362 -48.49 -15.44 32.30
C LEU A 362 -46.61 -15.04 32.45
N ALA A 363 -45.52 -14.01 31.92
CA ALA A 363 -43.79 -13.43 32.17
C ALA A 363 -42.42 -12.30 31.40
N GLY A 364 -41.03 -11.64 31.79
CA GLY A 364 -39.48 -10.92 31.11
C GLY A 364 -38.10 -9.59 31.38
N VAL A 365 -36.58 -9.27 31.00
CA VAL A 365 -35.30 -7.94 31.01
C VAL A 365 -33.42 -7.65 30.73
N ILE A 366 -32.36 -6.48 30.54
CA ILE A 366 -30.57 -6.10 30.26
C ILE A 366 -29.29 -4.65 30.19
N LEU A 367 -27.72 -4.40 30.18
CA LEU A 367 -26.36 -3.28 29.76
C LEU A 367 -24.59 -3.37 30.01
N LEU A 368 -23.54 -2.68 29.30
CA LEU A 368 -22.00 -2.14 29.50
C LEU A 368 -20.55 -2.78 29.10
N GLY A 369 -19.79 -2.32 28.04
CA GLY A 369 -18.27 -2.47 27.82
C GLY A 369 -17.72 -2.53 26.34
N GLY A 370 -16.42 -2.48 25.87
CA GLY A 370 -15.07 -1.97 26.34
C GLY A 370 -13.73 -2.44 25.59
N LEU A 371 -12.77 -1.52 25.19
CA LEU A 371 -11.28 -1.64 24.80
C LEU A 371 -10.79 -2.35 23.46
N GLY A 372 -9.55 -2.26 22.88
CA GLY A 372 -8.31 -1.38 22.96
C GLY A 372 -6.92 -1.91 22.36
N LEU A 373 -5.90 -1.04 22.00
CA LEU A 373 -4.40 -1.26 21.70
C LEU A 373 -3.90 -1.66 20.23
N LEU A 374 -2.63 -1.60 19.67
CA LEU A 374 -1.22 -1.06 19.96
C LEU A 374 -0.25 -0.75 18.70
N ILE A 375 1.12 -1.02 18.68
CA ILE A 375 2.27 -0.41 17.85
C ILE A 375 3.49 -1.40 17.59
N PHE A 376 4.35 -1.54 16.53
CA PHE A 376 5.00 -0.76 15.41
C PHE A 376 6.50 -0.23 15.60
N ASN A 377 7.42 -0.45 14.63
CA ASN A 377 8.66 0.27 14.14
C ASN A 377 9.99 0.56 14.99
N PRO A 378 11.23 0.83 14.38
CA PRO A 378 12.52 0.36 15.01
C PRO A 378 13.95 1.11 15.06
N PHE A 379 14.60 1.73 14.03
CA PHE A 379 16.13 1.91 13.95
C PHE A 379 16.69 3.37 13.60
N LYS A 380 17.96 3.72 13.16
CA LYS A 380 19.31 3.07 12.88
C LYS A 380 20.69 3.87 13.02
N SER A 381 21.21 4.70 12.06
CA SER A 381 22.71 4.92 11.74
C SER A 381 23.19 6.38 11.36
N LYS A 382 24.43 6.89 11.01
CA LYS A 382 25.96 6.68 10.96
C LYS A 382 26.61 8.06 10.43
N GLN A 383 27.88 8.59 10.41
CA GLN A 383 29.30 8.45 10.91
C GLN A 383 30.14 9.83 10.85
N GLU A 384 31.34 10.06 10.22
CA GLU A 384 32.41 11.09 10.62
C GLU A 384 32.86 12.40 9.78
N ASN A 385 34.15 12.93 9.80
CA ASN A 385 34.62 14.37 9.50
C ASN A 385 36.19 14.68 9.11
N PRO A 386 36.84 15.93 9.00
CA PRO A 386 37.52 16.51 7.74
C PRO A 386 39.08 16.74 7.38
N ASN A 387 39.93 17.73 7.82
CA ASN A 387 40.84 18.59 6.90
C ASN A 387 42.43 18.84 7.07
N ARG A 388 43.08 19.80 6.30
CA ARG A 388 44.59 20.03 5.96
C ARG A 388 45.00 21.44 5.34
N LEU A 389 46.22 21.89 4.84
CA LEU A 389 47.73 21.71 5.07
C LEU A 389 48.76 22.57 4.13
N THR A 390 49.99 22.99 4.60
CA THR A 390 51.44 23.33 4.11
C THR A 390 52.07 24.58 3.29
N PRO A 391 53.04 24.56 2.28
CA PRO A 391 54.11 25.63 2.04
C PRO A 391 54.54 26.14 0.57
N GLU A 392 55.29 27.27 0.37
CA GLU A 392 55.63 27.92 -0.97
C GLU A 392 57.07 28.55 -1.13
N THR A 393 57.62 28.80 -2.36
CA THR A 393 58.79 29.72 -2.72
C THR A 393 59.04 29.98 -4.27
N PRO A 394 59.40 31.21 -4.76
CA PRO A 394 59.65 31.56 -6.22
C PRO A 394 61.04 32.18 -6.65
N GLN A 395 61.30 32.49 -7.96
CA GLN A 395 62.64 32.90 -8.55
C GLN A 395 62.65 33.71 -9.93
N SER A 396 63.82 33.97 -10.58
CA SER A 396 64.16 33.83 -12.06
C SER A 396 63.83 34.85 -13.22
N ARG A 397 63.93 36.18 -13.02
CA ARG A 397 63.32 37.27 -13.88
C ARG A 397 63.38 37.29 -15.44
N LEU A 398 64.51 37.41 -16.16
CA LEU A 398 64.44 37.61 -17.65
C LEU A 398 64.01 36.33 -18.36
N GLU A 399 64.53 35.20 -17.89
CA GLU A 399 64.12 33.87 -18.32
C GLU A 399 62.63 33.65 -18.02
N ASN A 400 62.13 34.09 -16.85
CA ASN A 400 60.68 34.18 -16.60
C ASN A 400 59.97 35.05 -17.64
N ALA A 401 60.50 36.20 -18.08
CA ALA A 401 59.78 37.04 -19.06
C ALA A 401 59.63 36.36 -20.43
N GLU A 402 60.64 35.62 -20.90
CA GLU A 402 60.52 34.81 -22.13
C GLU A 402 59.64 33.56 -21.89
N ASN A 403 59.76 32.89 -20.73
CA ASN A 403 58.92 31.74 -20.36
C ASN A 403 57.45 32.10 -20.11
N LEU A 404 57.16 33.27 -19.54
CA LEU A 404 55.81 33.79 -19.29
C LEU A 404 55.14 34.15 -20.62
N ALA A 405 55.83 34.83 -21.54
CA ALA A 405 55.28 35.11 -22.86
C ALA A 405 55.09 33.83 -23.69
N LEU A 406 56.01 32.86 -23.58
CA LEU A 406 55.86 31.55 -24.21
C LEU A 406 54.66 30.78 -23.63
N SER A 407 54.53 30.74 -22.30
CA SER A 407 53.39 30.15 -21.59
C SER A 407 52.08 30.83 -21.98
N ALA A 408 52.04 32.17 -22.01
CA ALA A 408 50.89 32.97 -22.42
C ALA A 408 50.41 32.63 -23.83
N SER A 409 51.34 32.41 -24.76
CA SER A 409 51.04 31.96 -26.13
C SER A 409 50.65 30.49 -26.21
N GLN A 410 51.17 29.63 -25.33
CA GLN A 410 50.84 28.20 -25.29
C GLN A 410 49.45 27.95 -24.72
N ILE A 411 49.04 28.64 -23.64
CA ILE A 411 47.74 28.41 -22.99
C ILE A 411 46.55 28.93 -23.80
N ILE A 412 46.77 29.84 -24.76
CA ILE A 412 45.75 30.34 -25.71
C ILE A 412 45.77 29.62 -27.07
N LYS A 413 46.50 28.50 -27.17
CA LYS A 413 46.59 27.73 -28.40
C LYS A 413 45.30 26.94 -28.62
N ASN A 414 44.74 27.05 -29.82
CA ASN A 414 43.46 26.46 -30.25
C ASN A 414 42.25 27.08 -29.51
N PRO A 415 41.94 28.38 -29.73
CA PRO A 415 40.74 29.02 -29.18
C PRO A 415 39.43 28.38 -29.70
N PRO A 416 38.29 28.58 -29.01
CA PRO A 416 38.07 29.53 -27.92
C PRO A 416 38.47 29.01 -26.52
N HIS A 417 38.75 29.93 -25.61
CA HIS A 417 39.14 29.67 -24.22
C HIS A 417 38.31 30.52 -23.24
N PRO A 418 38.13 30.08 -21.97
CA PRO A 418 37.40 30.85 -20.98
C PRO A 418 38.15 32.13 -20.58
N LEU A 419 37.41 33.10 -20.03
CA LEU A 419 37.94 34.36 -19.49
C LEU A 419 39.19 34.20 -18.62
N THR A 420 39.25 33.16 -17.79
CA THR A 420 40.37 32.89 -16.89
C THR A 420 41.68 32.62 -17.64
N VAL A 421 41.63 31.89 -18.76
CA VAL A 421 42.80 31.56 -19.59
C VAL A 421 43.26 32.78 -20.39
N TRP A 422 42.33 33.55 -20.98
CA TRP A 422 42.68 34.81 -21.63
C TRP A 422 43.28 35.81 -20.66
N LYS A 423 42.73 35.90 -19.44
CA LYS A 423 43.23 36.79 -18.38
C LYS A 423 44.59 36.32 -17.85
N GLN A 424 44.80 35.02 -17.68
CA GLN A 424 46.11 34.46 -17.33
C GLN A 424 47.15 34.79 -18.40
N SER A 425 46.83 34.63 -19.68
CA SER A 425 47.71 34.98 -20.81
C SER A 425 48.00 36.49 -20.86
N GLN A 426 46.99 37.32 -20.65
CA GLN A 426 47.13 38.77 -20.53
C GLN A 426 48.04 39.15 -19.35
N THR A 427 47.87 38.53 -18.17
CA THR A 427 48.71 38.75 -16.99
C THR A 427 50.15 38.28 -17.24
N GLN A 428 50.37 37.09 -17.78
CA GLN A 428 51.71 36.59 -18.09
C GLN A 428 52.44 37.48 -19.11
N LEU A 429 51.74 38.00 -20.12
CA LEU A 429 52.30 39.02 -21.04
C LEU A 429 52.53 40.37 -20.35
N GLN A 430 51.66 40.77 -19.42
CA GLN A 430 51.84 42.00 -18.63
C GLN A 430 53.07 41.91 -17.71
N ASP A 431 53.25 40.77 -17.04
CA ASP A 431 54.41 40.47 -16.20
C ASP A 431 55.68 40.43 -17.06
N ALA A 432 55.64 39.78 -18.23
CA ALA A 432 56.75 39.78 -19.19
C ALA A 432 57.08 41.20 -19.69
N ILE A 433 56.09 42.03 -20.00
CA ILE A 433 56.26 43.45 -20.35
C ILE A 433 56.90 44.20 -19.18
N GLN A 434 56.38 44.08 -17.96
CA GLN A 434 56.88 44.77 -16.77
C GLN A 434 58.32 44.37 -16.42
N LEU A 435 58.66 43.08 -16.56
CA LEU A 435 60.01 42.55 -16.37
C LEU A 435 61.01 43.10 -17.41
N LEU A 436 60.56 43.40 -18.63
CA LEU A 436 61.38 44.04 -19.68
C LEU A 436 61.45 45.57 -19.54
N GLU A 437 60.37 46.23 -19.08
CA GLU A 437 60.32 47.68 -18.89
C GLU A 437 61.11 48.18 -17.67
N ALA A 438 61.30 47.34 -16.65
CA ALA A 438 62.05 47.66 -15.44
C ALA A 438 63.59 47.81 -15.62
N LYS A 439 64.10 47.90 -16.85
CA LYS A 439 65.54 47.82 -17.16
C LYS A 439 66.21 49.19 -17.41
N PRO A 440 67.43 49.43 -16.89
CA PRO A 440 68.22 50.63 -17.23
C PRO A 440 68.65 50.68 -18.72
N LYS A 441 68.74 51.89 -19.27
CA LYS A 441 68.97 52.16 -20.72
C LYS A 441 70.31 51.70 -21.31
N ASN A 442 71.24 51.17 -20.51
CA ASN A 442 72.66 50.99 -20.89
C ASN A 442 73.10 49.52 -21.09
N SER A 443 72.17 48.55 -21.19
CA SER A 443 72.55 47.14 -21.43
C SER A 443 72.81 46.85 -22.92
N SER A 444 73.75 45.95 -23.22
CA SER A 444 74.01 45.38 -24.56
C SER A 444 72.76 44.98 -25.33
N ASP A 445 71.79 44.40 -24.62
CA ASP A 445 70.61 43.74 -25.19
C ASP A 445 69.46 44.72 -25.51
N PHE A 446 69.70 46.04 -25.38
CA PHE A 446 68.68 47.08 -25.47
C PHE A 446 67.88 47.02 -26.78
N GLN A 447 68.51 46.70 -27.92
CA GLN A 447 67.78 46.53 -29.19
C GLN A 447 66.91 45.25 -29.21
N LYS A 448 67.42 44.09 -28.75
CA LYS A 448 66.63 42.84 -28.65
C LYS A 448 65.40 43.04 -27.76
N ILE A 449 65.60 43.66 -26.59
CA ILE A 449 64.53 43.89 -25.61
C ILE A 449 63.48 44.86 -26.16
N ASN A 450 63.89 45.94 -26.84
CA ASN A 450 62.92 46.85 -27.46
C ASN A 450 62.13 46.17 -28.59
N GLN A 451 62.73 45.29 -29.39
CA GLN A 451 62.02 44.51 -30.41
C GLN A 451 60.99 43.57 -29.76
N GLN A 452 61.40 42.80 -28.75
CA GLN A 452 60.52 41.88 -28.04
C GLN A 452 59.37 42.61 -27.33
N LEU A 453 59.63 43.77 -26.73
CA LEU A 453 58.63 44.62 -26.08
C LEU A 453 57.56 45.14 -27.05
N GLN A 454 57.90 45.42 -28.31
CA GLN A 454 56.90 45.80 -29.32
C GLN A 454 56.03 44.61 -29.75
N ILE A 455 56.59 43.41 -29.83
CA ILE A 455 55.84 42.17 -30.10
C ILE A 455 54.84 41.93 -28.96
N TYR A 456 55.32 41.85 -27.71
CA TYR A 456 54.46 41.58 -26.55
C TYR A 456 53.34 42.62 -26.39
N LYS A 457 53.60 43.90 -26.70
CA LYS A 457 52.57 44.95 -26.66
C LYS A 457 51.51 44.79 -27.76
N LYS A 458 51.89 44.33 -28.95
CA LYS A 458 50.93 43.99 -30.03
C LYS A 458 50.06 42.79 -29.63
N ASP A 459 50.66 41.77 -29.05
CA ASP A 459 49.98 40.54 -28.67
C ASP A 459 49.05 40.78 -27.46
N TYR A 460 49.51 41.52 -26.44
CA TYR A 460 48.71 42.01 -25.32
C TYR A 460 47.49 42.81 -25.79
N ASN A 461 47.65 43.73 -26.75
CA ASN A 461 46.54 44.50 -27.31
C ASN A 461 45.52 43.60 -28.03
N SER A 462 46.00 42.57 -28.74
CA SER A 462 45.15 41.61 -29.47
C SER A 462 44.36 40.73 -28.49
N ILE A 463 45.01 40.19 -27.46
CA ILE A 463 44.38 39.42 -26.38
C ILE A 463 43.40 40.27 -25.59
N SER A 464 43.71 41.55 -25.36
CA SER A 464 42.80 42.49 -24.66
C SER A 464 41.50 42.72 -25.45
N GLN A 465 41.55 42.72 -26.79
CA GLN A 465 40.32 42.79 -27.61
C GLN A 465 39.49 41.51 -27.52
N ILE A 466 40.13 40.34 -27.51
CA ILE A 466 39.45 39.04 -27.32
C ILE A 466 38.82 38.95 -25.93
N LEU A 467 39.57 39.32 -24.89
CA LEU A 467 39.09 39.34 -23.50
C LEU A 467 37.88 40.29 -23.33
N ASN A 468 37.89 41.45 -23.99
CA ASN A 468 36.73 42.36 -23.97
C ASN A 468 35.50 41.77 -24.68
N LYS A 469 35.66 41.03 -25.79
CA LYS A 469 34.55 40.28 -26.43
C LYS A 469 34.01 39.21 -25.47
N GLU A 470 34.88 38.35 -24.95
CA GLU A 470 34.52 37.22 -24.10
C GLU A 470 33.89 37.69 -22.77
N GLN A 471 34.34 38.83 -22.23
CA GLN A 471 33.75 39.45 -21.05
C GLN A 471 32.37 40.02 -21.35
N LYS A 472 32.17 40.66 -22.51
CA LYS A 472 30.83 41.09 -22.95
C LYS A 472 29.90 39.87 -23.08
N ALA A 473 30.34 38.85 -23.82
CA ALA A 473 29.57 37.62 -24.03
C ALA A 473 29.17 36.96 -22.70
N THR A 474 30.11 36.81 -21.76
CA THR A 474 29.84 36.30 -20.40
C THR A 474 28.83 37.18 -19.66
N ASN A 475 28.97 38.51 -19.74
CA ASN A 475 28.04 39.44 -19.09
C ASN A 475 26.63 39.41 -19.70
N ASP A 476 26.51 39.30 -21.03
CA ASP A 476 25.22 39.18 -21.73
C ASP A 476 24.52 37.87 -21.33
N LEU A 477 25.29 36.77 -21.24
CA LEU A 477 24.83 35.46 -20.81
C LEU A 477 24.31 35.47 -19.36
N GLU A 478 25.06 36.05 -18.41
CA GLU A 478 24.60 36.19 -17.02
C GLU A 478 23.40 37.15 -16.89
N TYR A 479 23.38 38.24 -17.66
CA TYR A 479 22.24 39.16 -17.65
C TYR A 479 20.98 38.53 -18.27
N ALA A 480 21.13 37.70 -19.31
CA ALA A 480 20.07 36.89 -19.87
C ALA A 480 19.51 35.91 -18.84
N LYS A 481 20.37 35.19 -18.09
CA LYS A 481 19.97 34.32 -16.96
C LYS A 481 19.17 35.10 -15.92
N LYS A 482 19.62 36.29 -15.54
CA LYS A 482 18.92 37.16 -14.56
C LYS A 482 17.54 37.60 -15.05
N ILE A 483 17.41 38.08 -16.29
CA ILE A 483 16.13 38.52 -16.84
C ILE A 483 15.15 37.34 -17.02
N ALA A 484 15.65 36.18 -17.45
CA ALA A 484 14.85 34.95 -17.53
C ALA A 484 14.37 34.48 -16.16
N MET A 485 15.19 34.61 -15.10
CA MET A 485 14.78 34.34 -13.72
C MET A 485 13.69 35.31 -13.26
N GLU A 486 13.84 36.61 -13.49
CA GLU A 486 12.79 37.61 -13.18
C GLU A 486 11.46 37.27 -13.87
N ALA A 487 11.51 36.90 -15.16
CA ALA A 487 10.33 36.47 -15.93
C ALA A 487 9.71 35.16 -15.41
N SER A 488 10.52 34.27 -14.83
CA SER A 488 10.07 32.99 -14.26
C SER A 488 9.39 33.21 -12.90
N VAL A 489 9.99 34.02 -12.03
CA VAL A 489 9.45 34.37 -10.71
C VAL A 489 8.12 35.13 -10.84
N MET A 490 7.98 36.01 -11.83
CA MET A 490 6.71 36.69 -12.15
C MET A 490 5.55 35.74 -12.47
N LEU A 491 5.83 34.49 -12.86
CA LEU A 491 4.84 33.47 -13.21
C LEU A 491 4.73 32.34 -12.17
N GLN A 492 5.48 32.42 -11.07
CA GLN A 492 5.46 31.44 -9.99
C GLN A 492 4.16 31.58 -9.17
N ASN A 493 3.28 30.59 -9.29
CA ASN A 493 1.84 30.69 -9.02
C ASN A 493 1.15 31.60 -10.06
N PRO A 494 0.67 31.04 -11.19
CA PRO A 494 0.20 31.78 -12.36
C PRO A 494 -0.68 33.01 -12.05
N PRO A 495 -0.20 34.24 -12.32
CA PRO A 495 -0.94 35.46 -11.97
C PRO A 495 -2.14 35.65 -12.88
N GLU A 496 -3.27 36.15 -12.35
CA GLU A 496 -4.44 36.40 -13.18
C GLU A 496 -4.30 37.64 -14.09
N SER A 497 -3.47 38.61 -13.70
CA SER A 497 -3.29 39.86 -14.43
C SER A 497 -2.54 39.66 -15.75
N LEU A 498 -3.22 39.95 -16.86
CA LEU A 498 -2.66 40.01 -18.22
C LEU A 498 -1.39 40.87 -18.30
N SER A 499 -1.30 41.96 -17.54
CA SER A 499 -0.14 42.86 -17.54
C SER A 499 1.14 42.15 -17.07
N VAL A 500 1.05 41.18 -16.17
CA VAL A 500 2.20 40.43 -15.67
C VAL A 500 2.68 39.39 -16.69
N TRP A 501 1.74 38.78 -17.45
CA TRP A 501 2.08 37.93 -18.59
C TRP A 501 2.79 38.71 -19.69
N GLN A 502 2.31 39.91 -20.02
CA GLN A 502 2.94 40.80 -21.00
C GLN A 502 4.35 41.27 -20.56
N GLU A 503 4.55 41.58 -19.28
CA GLU A 503 5.89 41.94 -18.76
C GLU A 503 6.85 40.75 -18.80
N ALA A 504 6.40 39.57 -18.35
CA ALA A 504 7.20 38.35 -18.44
C ALA A 504 7.57 38.00 -19.89
N GLU A 505 6.65 38.17 -20.85
CA GLU A 505 6.89 37.99 -22.28
C GLU A 505 8.01 38.92 -22.81
N GLN A 506 7.98 40.21 -22.46
CA GLN A 506 9.03 41.15 -22.86
C GLN A 506 10.39 40.79 -22.24
N LYS A 507 10.41 40.38 -20.96
CA LYS A 507 11.65 39.91 -20.30
C LYS A 507 12.21 38.66 -20.98
N TRP A 508 11.36 37.67 -21.29
CA TRP A 508 11.77 36.48 -22.06
C TRP A 508 12.38 36.84 -23.41
N LYS A 509 11.74 37.75 -24.16
CA LYS A 509 12.23 38.24 -25.45
C LYS A 509 13.56 38.98 -25.32
N GLN A 510 13.71 39.82 -24.29
CA GLN A 510 14.98 40.52 -24.02
C GLN A 510 16.11 39.54 -23.70
N SER A 511 15.82 38.49 -22.92
CA SER A 511 16.79 37.44 -22.59
C SER A 511 17.20 36.62 -23.82
N ILE A 512 16.25 36.28 -24.70
CA ILE A 512 16.53 35.64 -26.01
C ILE A 512 17.46 36.51 -26.86
N ASN A 513 17.14 37.80 -27.03
CA ASN A 513 17.95 38.72 -27.84
C ASN A 513 19.40 38.85 -27.33
N LEU A 514 19.62 38.77 -26.00
CA LEU A 514 20.96 38.78 -25.42
C LEU A 514 21.74 37.52 -25.81
N LEU A 515 21.13 36.33 -25.70
CA LEU A 515 21.77 35.07 -26.08
C LEU A 515 22.04 34.98 -27.59
N GLU A 516 21.12 35.49 -28.42
CA GLU A 516 21.30 35.58 -29.88
C GLU A 516 22.42 36.55 -30.30
N SER A 517 22.89 37.42 -29.40
CA SER A 517 24.00 38.36 -29.65
C SER A 517 25.40 37.83 -29.29
N ILE A 518 25.49 36.60 -28.75
CA ILE A 518 26.75 35.98 -28.33
C ILE A 518 27.48 35.38 -29.56
N PRO A 519 28.72 35.78 -29.86
CA PRO A 519 29.45 35.33 -31.06
C PRO A 519 29.79 33.83 -31.05
N GLU A 520 29.85 33.22 -32.24
CA GLU A 520 30.25 31.82 -32.42
C GLU A 520 31.72 31.55 -32.06
N ASP A 521 32.58 32.59 -32.08
CA ASP A 521 33.99 32.53 -31.67
C ASP A 521 34.22 32.68 -30.15
N SER A 522 33.14 32.70 -29.35
CA SER A 522 33.18 32.82 -27.88
C SER A 522 33.17 31.45 -27.19
N PHE A 523 33.91 31.31 -26.07
CA PHE A 523 33.97 30.04 -25.33
C PHE A 523 32.62 29.66 -24.71
N ILE A 524 31.83 30.66 -24.30
CA ILE A 524 30.49 30.47 -23.75
C ILE A 524 29.40 30.20 -24.81
N TYR A 525 29.71 30.23 -26.11
CA TYR A 525 28.72 30.05 -27.18
C TYR A 525 27.90 28.75 -27.06
N PRO A 526 28.49 27.57 -26.75
CA PRO A 526 27.71 26.35 -26.56
C PRO A 526 26.69 26.45 -25.42
N GLU A 527 27.04 27.09 -24.29
CA GLU A 527 26.09 27.31 -23.18
C GLU A 527 24.97 28.28 -23.60
N SER A 528 25.30 29.32 -24.38
CA SER A 528 24.30 30.27 -24.87
C SER A 528 23.26 29.62 -25.79
N GLN A 529 23.69 28.75 -26.71
CA GLN A 529 22.77 28.03 -27.62
C GLN A 529 21.90 27.02 -26.86
N ASP A 530 22.48 26.34 -25.88
CA ASP A 530 21.75 25.38 -25.03
C ASP A 530 20.64 26.07 -24.21
N ARG A 531 20.91 27.28 -23.71
CA ARG A 531 19.92 28.13 -23.02
C ARG A 531 18.91 28.75 -23.98
N LEU A 532 19.34 29.18 -25.17
CA LEU A 532 18.48 29.79 -26.18
C LEU A 532 17.35 28.85 -26.62
N LYS A 533 17.63 27.54 -26.75
CA LYS A 533 16.62 26.49 -26.97
C LYS A 533 15.55 26.49 -25.87
N ILE A 534 15.96 26.55 -24.60
CA ILE A 534 15.05 26.58 -23.44
C ILE A 534 14.25 27.89 -23.45
N TYR A 535 14.92 29.04 -23.62
CA TYR A 535 14.27 30.36 -23.48
C TYR A 535 13.25 30.62 -24.59
N ARG A 536 13.52 30.18 -25.83
CA ARG A 536 12.54 30.20 -26.93
C ARG A 536 11.30 29.35 -26.61
N THR A 537 11.51 28.14 -26.06
CA THR A 537 10.42 27.25 -25.63
C THR A 537 9.55 27.91 -24.54
N ASN A 538 10.18 28.53 -23.54
CA ASN A 538 9.51 29.23 -22.45
C ASN A 538 8.72 30.45 -22.97
N HIS A 539 9.36 31.28 -23.81
CA HIS A 539 8.74 32.43 -24.44
C HIS A 539 7.51 32.06 -25.27
N GLU A 540 7.59 31.02 -26.12
CA GLU A 540 6.43 30.53 -26.88
C GLU A 540 5.25 30.13 -25.98
N ALA A 541 5.53 29.48 -24.85
CA ALA A 541 4.49 29.04 -23.92
C ALA A 541 3.85 30.23 -23.19
N VAL A 542 4.64 31.25 -22.84
CA VAL A 542 4.16 32.53 -22.30
C VAL A 542 3.29 33.27 -23.33
N VAL A 543 3.77 33.46 -24.57
CA VAL A 543 3.03 34.12 -25.67
C VAL A 543 1.66 33.45 -25.88
N LYS A 544 1.60 32.11 -25.92
CA LYS A 544 0.35 31.35 -26.05
C LYS A 544 -0.62 31.64 -24.89
N LYS A 545 -0.12 31.88 -23.66
CA LYS A 545 -0.93 32.22 -22.50
C LYS A 545 -1.35 33.70 -22.47
N THR A 546 -0.48 34.63 -22.88
CA THR A 546 -0.83 36.05 -23.09
C THR A 546 -1.98 36.17 -24.11
N GLN A 547 -1.90 35.42 -25.21
CA GLN A 547 -2.94 35.39 -26.25
C GLN A 547 -4.27 34.83 -25.73
N GLN A 548 -4.25 33.77 -24.91
CA GLN A 548 -5.46 33.24 -24.26
C GLN A 548 -6.10 34.22 -23.26
N LYS A 549 -5.33 35.12 -22.64
CA LYS A 549 -5.84 36.17 -21.74
C LYS A 549 -6.23 37.48 -22.45
N ASN A 550 -6.11 37.53 -23.77
CA ASN A 550 -6.56 38.63 -24.64
C ASN A 550 -7.89 38.34 -25.36
N GLN A 551 -8.53 37.19 -25.09
CA GLN A 551 -9.76 36.69 -25.71
C GLN A 551 -10.88 36.56 -24.67
#